data_AF-A0A657PQL1-F1
#
_entry.id   AF-A0A657PQL1-F1
#
_cell.length_a   1.000
_cell.length_b   1.000
_cell.length_c   1.000
_cell.angle_alpha   90.00
_cell.angle_beta   90.00
_cell.angle_gamma   90.00
#
_symmetry.space_group_name_H-M   'P 1'
#
loop_
_entity.id
_entity.type
_entity.pdbx_description
1 polymer ?
#
loop_
_entity_poly.entity_id
_entity_poly.type
_entity_poly.pdbx_seq_one_letter_code
_entity_poly.pdbx_strand_id
1 'polypeptide(L)'
;MGEDEAAEALLRRLAGERSYHGFLAADLLGSDYHLTHTPLLLEQALIEGVARLPGVARARELLHLDRYLDARREWSLVTTGMEREQLQAAAKLAQSWQWHDRAIFTLARTKHWDDLELRFPLQHARHITAKALNQKLDDSWVYAVVRQESAFSHDAVSPSGARGLMQLMPATARYVAKKMKLGKVTKGDLFDPLTNITLGTHYLRMISEGLDNNQVLATAAYNAGPNRVKTWLPEQTTAPDLWIETIPFTETRSYTQRVMAYAVIYDSRRGKQPLRLSERMPPVKPLAQDMVAQSPRPQTTPESGEGT
;
A
#
# COMPACT_ATOMS: atom_id res chain seq x y z
N MET A 1 -3.52 32.80 -12.89
CA MET A 1 -3.08 33.33 -14.19
C MET A 1 -4.23 33.54 -15.19
N GLY A 2 -5.50 33.35 -14.80
CA GLY A 2 -6.66 33.69 -15.67
C GLY A 2 -6.83 32.81 -16.91
N GLU A 3 -6.12 31.68 -16.97
CA GLU A 3 -6.17 30.71 -18.08
C GLU A 3 -7.10 29.54 -17.74
N ASP A 4 -8.37 29.85 -17.49
CA ASP A 4 -9.32 28.91 -16.92
C ASP A 4 -9.59 27.71 -17.87
N GLU A 5 -9.63 27.94 -19.19
CA GLU A 5 -9.82 26.87 -20.18
C GLU A 5 -8.63 25.89 -20.26
N ALA A 6 -7.40 26.41 -20.21
CA ALA A 6 -6.19 25.57 -20.26
C ALA A 6 -6.03 24.75 -18.98
N ALA A 7 -6.33 25.36 -17.83
CA ALA A 7 -6.37 24.68 -16.54
C ALA A 7 -7.43 23.57 -16.53
N GLU A 8 -8.64 23.86 -17.02
CA GLU A 8 -9.71 22.87 -17.09
C GLU A 8 -9.36 21.70 -18.02
N ALA A 9 -8.78 21.97 -19.19
CA ALA A 9 -8.34 20.93 -20.12
C ALA A 9 -7.28 20.00 -19.50
N LEU A 10 -6.32 20.57 -18.76
CA LEU A 10 -5.31 19.79 -18.02
C LEU A 10 -5.96 18.93 -16.92
N LEU A 11 -6.86 19.51 -16.14
CA LEU A 11 -7.59 18.78 -15.10
C LEU A 11 -8.40 17.64 -15.69
N ARG A 12 -9.12 17.85 -16.81
CA ARG A 12 -9.93 16.80 -17.46
C ARG A 12 -9.07 15.64 -17.94
N ARG A 13 -7.88 15.93 -18.47
CA ARG A 13 -6.91 14.90 -18.85
C ARG A 13 -6.44 14.10 -17.64
N LEU A 14 -6.06 14.78 -16.56
CA LEU A 14 -5.58 14.12 -15.33
C LEU A 14 -6.68 13.32 -14.65
N ALA A 15 -7.92 13.80 -14.64
CA ALA A 15 -9.08 13.13 -14.03
C ALA A 15 -9.35 11.73 -14.62
N GLY A 16 -8.88 11.45 -15.84
CA GLY A 16 -8.92 10.12 -16.45
C GLY A 16 -7.91 9.12 -15.87
N GLU A 17 -6.95 9.57 -15.06
CA GLU A 17 -5.90 8.74 -14.47
C GLU A 17 -6.29 8.20 -13.09
N ARG A 18 -5.92 6.94 -12.81
CA ARG A 18 -6.05 6.32 -11.48
C ARG A 18 -4.83 6.59 -10.61
N SER A 19 -4.56 7.87 -10.40
CA SER A 19 -3.44 8.38 -9.64
C SER A 19 -3.91 9.38 -8.58
N TYR A 20 -3.03 9.74 -7.64
CA TYR A 20 -3.33 10.74 -6.62
C TYR A 20 -3.78 12.08 -7.23
N HIS A 21 -2.99 12.61 -8.17
CA HIS A 21 -3.33 13.85 -8.87
C HIS A 21 -4.53 13.68 -9.81
N GLY A 22 -4.75 12.50 -10.38
CA GLY A 22 -5.94 12.24 -11.19
C GLY A 22 -7.22 12.31 -10.36
N PHE A 23 -7.24 11.71 -9.18
CA PHE A 23 -8.39 11.82 -8.27
C PHE A 23 -8.58 13.25 -7.75
N LEU A 24 -7.50 13.98 -7.42
CA LEU A 24 -7.61 15.41 -7.07
C LEU A 24 -8.17 16.25 -8.22
N ALA A 25 -7.74 16.00 -9.45
CA ALA A 25 -8.28 16.70 -10.62
C ALA A 25 -9.77 16.42 -10.82
N ALA A 26 -10.19 15.16 -10.62
CA ALA A 26 -11.59 14.79 -10.66
C ALA A 26 -12.42 15.46 -9.56
N ASP A 27 -11.86 15.63 -8.35
CA ASP A 27 -12.50 16.36 -7.25
C ASP A 27 -12.67 17.84 -7.55
N LEU A 28 -11.63 18.49 -8.10
CA LEU A 28 -11.68 19.90 -8.50
C LEU A 28 -12.71 20.15 -9.59
N LEU A 29 -12.90 19.20 -10.50
CA LEU A 29 -13.90 19.26 -11.57
C LEU A 29 -15.31 18.84 -11.12
N GLY A 30 -15.47 18.27 -9.92
CA GLY A 30 -16.73 17.65 -9.49
C GLY A 30 -17.15 16.43 -10.32
N SER A 31 -16.22 15.82 -11.06
CA SER A 31 -16.48 14.67 -11.95
C SER A 31 -16.30 13.33 -11.23
N ASP A 32 -16.86 12.25 -11.74
CA ASP A 32 -16.67 10.91 -11.17
C ASP A 32 -15.23 10.39 -11.36
N TYR A 33 -14.80 9.51 -10.44
CA TYR A 33 -13.52 8.83 -10.60
C TYR A 33 -13.56 7.79 -11.70
N HIS A 34 -12.53 7.80 -12.55
CA HIS A 34 -12.37 6.80 -13.60
C HIS A 34 -11.85 5.48 -13.03
N LEU A 35 -12.73 4.73 -12.37
CA LEU A 35 -12.45 3.43 -11.73
C LEU A 35 -12.92 2.24 -12.58
N THR A 36 -13.07 2.44 -13.89
CA THR A 36 -13.53 1.41 -14.83
C THR A 36 -12.71 0.13 -14.67
N HIS A 37 -13.40 -0.94 -14.28
CA HIS A 37 -12.82 -2.26 -14.19
C HIS A 37 -13.07 -3.02 -15.49
N THR A 38 -12.00 -3.32 -16.21
CA THR A 38 -12.04 -4.19 -17.38
C THR A 38 -11.19 -5.43 -17.05
N PRO A 39 -11.82 -6.59 -16.80
CA PRO A 39 -11.08 -7.83 -16.58
C PRO A 39 -10.13 -8.10 -17.76
N LEU A 40 -8.90 -8.50 -17.46
CA LEU A 40 -7.99 -8.99 -18.47
C LEU A 40 -8.50 -10.36 -18.95
N LEU A 41 -9.10 -10.38 -20.14
CA LEU A 41 -9.58 -11.60 -20.80
C LEU A 41 -8.49 -12.08 -21.76
N LEU A 42 -8.07 -13.33 -21.57
CA LEU A 42 -7.05 -13.99 -22.39
C LEU A 42 -7.55 -15.36 -22.81
N GLU A 43 -7.05 -15.84 -23.94
CA GLU A 43 -7.31 -17.21 -24.36
C GLU A 43 -6.70 -18.20 -23.37
N GLN A 44 -7.47 -19.22 -23.01
CA GLN A 44 -7.04 -20.26 -22.09
C GLN A 44 -5.79 -20.99 -22.61
N ALA A 45 -5.67 -21.17 -23.92
CA ALA A 45 -4.50 -21.77 -24.56
C ALA A 45 -3.20 -20.98 -24.31
N LEU A 46 -3.26 -19.64 -24.28
CA LEU A 46 -2.11 -18.79 -23.97
C LEU A 46 -1.67 -18.96 -22.51
N ILE A 47 -2.64 -18.96 -21.58
CA ILE A 47 -2.39 -19.18 -20.15
C ILE A 47 -1.73 -20.56 -19.94
N GLU A 48 -2.26 -21.61 -20.57
CA GLU A 48 -1.70 -22.96 -20.48
C GLU A 48 -0.31 -23.07 -21.13
N GLY A 49 -0.11 -22.39 -22.27
CA GLY A 49 1.20 -22.31 -22.92
C GLY A 49 2.27 -21.73 -22.01
N VAL A 50 1.96 -20.61 -21.34
CA VAL A 50 2.87 -19.99 -20.35
C VAL A 50 3.08 -20.92 -19.15
N ALA A 51 2.04 -21.59 -18.66
CA ALA A 51 2.15 -22.51 -17.52
C ALA A 51 3.08 -23.70 -17.77
N ARG A 52 3.20 -24.15 -19.03
CA ARG A 52 4.08 -25.26 -19.44
C ARG A 52 5.54 -24.87 -19.60
N LEU A 53 5.87 -23.57 -19.58
CA LEU A 53 7.26 -23.14 -19.66
C LEU A 53 8.05 -23.69 -18.46
N PRO A 54 9.22 -24.32 -18.66
CA PRO A 54 9.96 -24.96 -17.57
C PRO A 54 10.27 -24.02 -16.40
N GLY A 55 10.58 -22.74 -16.66
CA GLY A 55 10.83 -21.76 -15.60
C GLY A 55 9.58 -21.40 -14.80
N VAL A 56 8.41 -21.35 -15.44
CA VAL A 56 7.11 -21.10 -14.79
C VAL A 56 6.73 -22.30 -13.92
N ALA A 57 6.90 -23.52 -14.44
CA ALA A 57 6.68 -24.74 -13.68
C ALA A 57 7.61 -24.84 -12.45
N ARG A 58 8.92 -24.58 -12.61
CA ARG A 58 9.86 -24.53 -11.48
C ARG A 58 9.49 -23.49 -10.43
N ALA A 59 9.11 -22.28 -10.85
CA ALA A 59 8.67 -21.23 -9.94
C ALA A 59 7.45 -21.65 -9.12
N ARG A 60 6.49 -22.35 -9.75
CA ARG A 60 5.31 -22.90 -9.06
C ARG A 60 5.68 -23.97 -8.03
N GLU A 61 6.54 -24.92 -8.38
CA GLU A 61 6.97 -25.96 -7.43
C GLU A 61 7.75 -25.37 -6.25
N LEU A 62 8.62 -24.40 -6.49
CA LEU A 62 9.33 -23.69 -5.43
C LEU A 62 8.37 -22.89 -4.52
N LEU A 63 7.30 -22.32 -5.08
CA LEU A 63 6.24 -21.66 -4.31
C LEU A 63 5.52 -22.66 -3.40
N HIS A 64 5.16 -23.86 -3.89
CA HIS A 64 4.52 -24.90 -3.08
C HIS A 64 5.43 -25.45 -1.97
N LEU A 65 6.75 -25.36 -2.12
CA LEU A 65 7.75 -25.74 -1.12
C LEU A 65 8.12 -24.60 -0.16
N ASP A 66 7.37 -23.49 -0.18
CA ASP A 66 7.64 -22.26 0.59
C ASP A 66 9.04 -21.67 0.37
N ARG A 67 9.69 -22.00 -0.76
CA ARG A 67 11.00 -21.45 -1.17
C ARG A 67 10.80 -20.15 -1.94
N TYR A 68 10.15 -19.17 -1.31
CA TYR A 68 9.65 -17.97 -1.97
C TYR A 68 10.74 -17.14 -2.67
N LEU A 69 11.95 -17.04 -2.09
CA LEU A 69 13.05 -16.31 -2.73
C LEU A 69 13.48 -16.96 -4.05
N ASP A 70 13.62 -18.29 -4.05
CA ASP A 70 14.02 -19.04 -5.23
C ASP A 70 12.90 -19.04 -6.28
N ALA A 71 11.65 -19.18 -5.84
CA ALA A 71 10.48 -19.03 -6.70
C ALA A 71 10.48 -17.67 -7.40
N ARG A 72 10.72 -16.57 -6.66
CA ARG A 72 10.79 -15.21 -7.24
C ARG A 72 11.93 -15.04 -8.24
N ARG A 73 13.08 -15.68 -8.00
CA ARG A 73 14.23 -15.66 -8.92
C ARG A 73 13.88 -16.36 -10.24
N GLU A 74 13.31 -17.56 -10.16
CA GLU A 74 12.84 -18.30 -11.35
C GLU A 74 11.76 -17.52 -12.10
N TRP A 75 10.78 -16.96 -11.38
CA TRP A 75 9.75 -16.11 -11.96
C TRP A 75 10.33 -14.89 -12.68
N SER A 76 11.29 -14.20 -12.06
CA SER A 76 11.96 -13.04 -12.66
C SER A 76 12.72 -13.43 -13.92
N LEU A 77 13.44 -14.55 -13.88
CA LEU A 77 14.20 -15.04 -15.03
C LEU A 77 13.28 -15.36 -16.20
N VAL A 78 12.26 -16.19 -15.98
CA VAL A 78 11.38 -16.64 -17.07
C VAL A 78 10.53 -15.51 -17.64
N THR A 79 10.10 -14.55 -16.83
CA THR A 79 9.28 -13.42 -17.30
C THR A 79 10.09 -12.30 -17.94
N THR A 80 11.42 -12.28 -17.85
CA THR A 80 12.23 -11.19 -18.44
C THR A 80 12.12 -11.18 -19.98
N GLY A 81 12.08 -12.34 -20.62
CA GLY A 81 11.99 -12.48 -22.08
C GLY A 81 10.57 -12.65 -22.62
N MET A 82 9.53 -12.39 -21.82
CA MET A 82 8.14 -12.55 -22.26
C MET A 82 7.61 -11.30 -22.96
N GLU A 83 6.87 -11.52 -24.04
CA GLU A 83 6.09 -10.49 -24.70
C GLU A 83 4.90 -10.02 -23.84
N ARG A 84 4.29 -8.89 -24.22
CA ARG A 84 3.20 -8.26 -23.45
C ARG A 84 2.07 -9.24 -23.09
N GLU A 85 1.57 -10.01 -24.05
CA GLU A 85 0.46 -10.97 -23.84
C GLU A 85 0.88 -12.14 -22.94
N GLN A 86 2.12 -12.60 -23.06
CA GLN A 86 2.68 -13.64 -22.19
C GLN A 86 2.85 -13.14 -20.76
N LEU A 87 3.26 -11.88 -20.57
CA LEU A 87 3.30 -11.24 -19.25
C LEU A 87 1.90 -11.11 -18.63
N GLN A 88 0.90 -10.76 -19.44
CA GLN A 88 -0.50 -10.73 -19.03
C GLN A 88 -0.99 -12.12 -18.59
N ALA A 89 -0.67 -13.16 -19.36
CA ALA A 89 -1.00 -14.55 -19.01
C ALA A 89 -0.25 -15.03 -17.76
N ALA A 90 1.04 -14.71 -17.62
CA ALA A 90 1.83 -14.99 -16.42
C ALA A 90 1.24 -14.29 -15.18
N ALA A 91 0.77 -13.05 -15.30
CA ALA A 91 0.11 -12.35 -14.20
C ALA A 91 -1.19 -13.05 -13.77
N LYS A 92 -1.99 -13.55 -14.73
CA LYS A 92 -3.20 -14.35 -14.45
C LYS A 92 -2.87 -15.69 -13.78
N LEU A 93 -1.80 -16.36 -14.20
CA LEU A 93 -1.32 -17.58 -13.54
C LEU A 93 -0.93 -17.30 -12.08
N ALA A 94 -0.09 -16.29 -11.84
CA ALA A 94 0.29 -15.89 -10.48
C ALA A 94 -0.93 -15.53 -9.62
N GLN A 95 -1.92 -14.83 -10.18
CA GLN A 95 -3.19 -14.54 -9.50
C GLN A 95 -3.92 -15.84 -9.11
N SER A 96 -4.01 -16.81 -10.02
CA SER A 96 -4.67 -18.10 -9.76
C SER A 96 -4.00 -18.91 -8.65
N TRP A 97 -2.69 -18.73 -8.45
CA TRP A 97 -1.92 -19.33 -7.36
C TRP A 97 -1.96 -18.51 -6.07
N GLN A 98 -2.74 -17.42 -6.04
CA GLN A 98 -2.76 -16.45 -4.94
C GLN A 98 -1.39 -15.81 -4.66
N TRP A 99 -0.50 -15.79 -5.66
CA TRP A 99 0.82 -15.17 -5.60
C TRP A 99 0.75 -13.71 -6.02
N HIS A 100 0.04 -12.93 -5.20
CA HIS A 100 -0.44 -11.59 -5.55
C HIS A 100 0.67 -10.59 -5.90
N ASP A 101 1.81 -10.60 -5.20
CA ASP A 101 2.92 -9.69 -5.49
C ASP A 101 3.47 -9.93 -6.90
N ARG A 102 3.63 -11.19 -7.32
CA ARG A 102 4.03 -11.52 -8.69
C ARG A 102 2.98 -11.14 -9.70
N ALA A 103 1.69 -11.38 -9.42
CA ALA A 103 0.61 -10.98 -10.32
C ALA A 103 0.64 -9.46 -10.57
N ILE A 104 0.69 -8.67 -9.48
CA ILE A 104 0.69 -7.21 -9.51
C ILE A 104 1.90 -6.67 -10.28
N PHE A 105 3.12 -7.10 -9.93
CA PHE A 105 4.34 -6.56 -10.55
C PHE A 105 4.53 -7.03 -12.00
N THR A 106 4.10 -8.25 -12.32
CA THR A 106 4.15 -8.75 -13.70
C THR A 106 3.18 -7.99 -14.59
N LEU A 107 1.93 -7.77 -14.13
CA LEU A 107 0.95 -7.00 -14.88
C LEU A 107 1.40 -5.54 -15.07
N ALA A 108 2.00 -4.92 -14.06
CA ALA A 108 2.45 -3.52 -14.13
C ALA A 108 3.44 -3.27 -15.29
N ARG A 109 4.26 -4.27 -15.67
CA ARG A 109 5.18 -4.20 -16.81
C ARG A 109 4.48 -4.07 -18.16
N THR A 110 3.21 -4.45 -18.24
CA THR A 110 2.39 -4.41 -19.47
C THR A 110 1.68 -3.06 -19.64
N LYS A 111 1.76 -2.17 -18.64
CA LYS A 111 0.97 -0.93 -18.54
C LYS A 111 -0.56 -1.17 -18.66
N HIS A 112 -1.01 -2.38 -18.33
CA HIS A 112 -2.44 -2.69 -18.24
C HIS A 112 -2.97 -2.30 -16.86
N TRP A 113 -3.76 -1.24 -16.82
CA TRP A 113 -4.23 -0.63 -15.58
C TRP A 113 -5.68 -0.96 -15.25
N ASP A 114 -6.43 -1.58 -16.15
CA ASP A 114 -7.89 -1.68 -16.03
C ASP A 114 -8.38 -2.91 -15.25
N ASP A 115 -7.55 -3.96 -15.14
CA ASP A 115 -7.84 -5.12 -14.28
C ASP A 115 -7.56 -4.77 -12.79
N LEU A 116 -8.52 -4.06 -12.19
CA LEU A 116 -8.47 -3.68 -10.78
C LEU A 116 -8.46 -4.88 -9.83
N GLU A 117 -9.10 -6.00 -10.17
CA GLU A 117 -9.13 -7.15 -9.27
C GLU A 117 -7.75 -7.78 -9.09
N LEU A 118 -6.98 -7.85 -10.18
CA LEU A 118 -5.61 -8.35 -10.15
C LEU A 118 -4.67 -7.35 -9.47
N ARG A 119 -4.83 -6.05 -9.77
CA ARG A 119 -3.96 -4.99 -9.23
C ARG A 119 -4.20 -4.68 -7.75
N PHE A 120 -5.43 -4.89 -7.27
CA PHE A 120 -5.92 -4.55 -5.93
C PHE A 120 -6.74 -5.73 -5.35
N PRO A 121 -6.04 -6.82 -4.97
CA PRO A 121 -6.70 -8.01 -4.44
C PRO A 121 -7.29 -7.76 -3.05
N LEU A 122 -8.38 -8.45 -2.74
CA LEU A 122 -9.04 -8.40 -1.43
C LEU A 122 -8.60 -9.55 -0.51
N GLN A 123 -7.32 -9.91 -0.53
CA GLN A 123 -6.81 -11.00 0.32
C GLN A 123 -7.00 -10.66 1.82
N HIS A 124 -7.29 -11.67 2.63
CA HIS A 124 -7.54 -11.52 4.08
C HIS A 124 -8.73 -10.61 4.45
N ALA A 125 -9.73 -10.44 3.57
CA ALA A 125 -10.84 -9.49 3.76
C ALA A 125 -11.54 -9.53 5.11
N ARG A 126 -11.92 -10.72 5.57
CA ARG A 126 -12.57 -10.88 6.87
C ARG A 126 -11.69 -10.35 8.01
N HIS A 127 -10.40 -10.64 7.97
CA HIS A 127 -9.48 -10.28 9.05
C HIS A 127 -9.08 -8.80 9.00
N ILE A 128 -8.75 -8.27 7.81
CA ILE A 128 -8.45 -6.83 7.63
C ILE A 128 -9.64 -6.00 8.09
N THR A 129 -10.85 -6.31 7.61
CA THR A 129 -12.08 -5.60 7.99
C THR A 129 -12.30 -5.67 9.50
N ALA A 130 -12.25 -6.86 10.11
CA ALA A 130 -12.45 -7.00 11.54
C ALA A 130 -11.42 -6.20 12.36
N LYS A 131 -10.14 -6.24 12.00
CA LYS A 131 -9.09 -5.54 12.75
C LYS A 131 -9.14 -4.03 12.54
N ALA A 132 -9.40 -3.56 11.33
CA ALA A 132 -9.59 -2.14 11.03
C ALA A 132 -10.78 -1.56 11.80
N LEU A 133 -11.96 -2.18 11.74
CA LEU A 133 -13.15 -1.71 12.43
C LEU A 133 -12.98 -1.70 13.96
N ASN A 134 -12.37 -2.74 14.54
CA ASN A 134 -12.06 -2.77 15.97
C ASN A 134 -11.12 -1.64 16.41
N GLN A 135 -10.27 -1.19 15.50
CA GLN A 135 -9.35 -0.06 15.71
C GLN A 135 -9.94 1.27 15.26
N LYS A 136 -11.21 1.33 14.83
CA LYS A 136 -11.86 2.53 14.26
C LYS A 136 -11.05 3.13 13.10
N LEU A 137 -10.45 2.28 12.29
CA LEU A 137 -9.74 2.65 11.06
C LEU A 137 -10.65 2.36 9.87
N ASP A 138 -10.54 3.19 8.83
CA ASP A 138 -11.06 2.81 7.52
C ASP A 138 -10.30 1.58 7.01
N ASP A 139 -11.05 0.56 6.64
CA ASP A 139 -10.52 -0.71 6.21
C ASP A 139 -10.02 -0.66 4.76
N SER A 140 -10.52 0.24 3.91
CA SER A 140 -9.93 0.55 2.60
C SER A 140 -8.54 1.18 2.74
N TRP A 141 -8.34 2.01 3.77
CA TRP A 141 -7.02 2.56 4.09
C TRP A 141 -6.03 1.49 4.59
N VAL A 142 -6.47 0.56 5.43
CA VAL A 142 -5.61 -0.57 5.85
C VAL A 142 -5.19 -1.42 4.64
N TYR A 143 -6.12 -1.70 3.72
CA TYR A 143 -5.79 -2.38 2.47
C TYR A 143 -4.77 -1.62 1.63
N ALA A 144 -4.91 -0.30 1.53
CA ALA A 144 -3.97 0.56 0.82
C ALA A 144 -2.56 0.47 1.40
N VAL A 145 -2.45 0.47 2.73
CA VAL A 145 -1.17 0.27 3.44
C VAL A 145 -0.59 -1.10 3.11
N VAL A 146 -1.33 -2.19 3.30
CA VAL A 146 -0.85 -3.57 2.96
C VAL A 146 -0.36 -3.65 1.51
N ARG A 147 -1.13 -3.08 0.59
CA ARG A 147 -0.83 -3.07 -0.84
C ARG A 147 0.44 -2.29 -1.19
N GLN A 148 0.70 -1.19 -0.50
CA GLN A 148 1.90 -0.38 -0.69
C GLN A 148 3.12 -1.00 -0.02
N GLU A 149 2.95 -1.59 1.17
CA GLU A 149 4.04 -2.15 1.97
C GLU A 149 4.62 -3.44 1.37
N SER A 150 3.76 -4.38 0.96
CA SER A 150 4.22 -5.71 0.57
C SER A 150 3.64 -6.22 -0.75
N ALA A 151 2.69 -5.49 -1.34
CA ALA A 151 1.84 -6.01 -2.41
C ALA A 151 1.25 -7.40 -2.05
N PHE A 152 0.88 -7.59 -0.78
CA PHE A 152 0.37 -8.82 -0.19
C PHE A 152 1.35 -10.01 -0.10
N SER A 153 2.66 -9.75 -0.19
CA SER A 153 3.67 -10.76 0.13
C SER A 153 3.84 -10.90 1.65
N HIS A 154 3.29 -11.98 2.22
CA HIS A 154 3.37 -12.24 3.66
C HIS A 154 4.79 -12.60 4.14
N ASP A 155 5.65 -13.05 3.23
CA ASP A 155 7.05 -13.40 3.47
C ASP A 155 8.02 -12.25 3.17
N ALA A 156 7.50 -11.06 2.84
CA ALA A 156 8.31 -9.90 2.48
C ALA A 156 9.27 -9.49 3.61
N VAL A 157 10.53 -9.21 3.25
CA VAL A 157 11.54 -8.65 4.14
C VAL A 157 12.21 -7.46 3.45
N SER A 158 12.10 -6.26 4.04
CA SER A 158 12.81 -5.09 3.53
C SER A 158 14.31 -5.13 3.86
N PRO A 159 15.17 -4.33 3.18
CA PRO A 159 16.58 -4.20 3.53
C PRO A 159 16.82 -3.76 4.98
N SER A 160 15.92 -2.94 5.54
CA SER A 160 15.95 -2.52 6.94
C SER A 160 15.46 -3.59 7.92
N GLY A 161 14.90 -4.69 7.42
CA GLY A 161 14.45 -5.84 8.21
C GLY A 161 13.00 -5.78 8.68
N ALA A 162 12.18 -4.92 8.07
CA ALA A 162 10.73 -4.90 8.23
C ALA A 162 10.10 -6.15 7.58
N ARG A 163 8.99 -6.66 8.14
CA ARG A 163 8.50 -8.00 7.81
C ARG A 163 7.00 -8.08 7.55
N GLY A 164 6.65 -8.93 6.59
CA GLY A 164 5.29 -9.36 6.29
C GLY A 164 4.40 -8.29 5.66
N LEU A 165 3.09 -8.52 5.73
CA LEU A 165 2.08 -7.81 4.95
C LEU A 165 2.08 -6.29 5.12
N MET A 166 2.24 -5.83 6.36
CA MET A 166 2.26 -4.41 6.73
C MET A 166 3.68 -3.92 7.10
N GLN A 167 4.71 -4.68 6.69
CA GLN A 167 6.13 -4.37 6.87
C GLN A 167 6.47 -3.83 8.28
N LEU A 168 6.20 -4.63 9.30
CA LEU A 168 6.51 -4.23 10.67
C LEU A 168 7.97 -4.50 11.01
N MET A 169 8.64 -3.50 11.58
CA MET A 169 9.91 -3.72 12.24
C MET A 169 9.74 -4.62 13.47
N PRO A 170 10.65 -5.59 13.72
CA PRO A 170 10.57 -6.44 14.91
C PRO A 170 10.50 -5.68 16.24
N ALA A 171 11.18 -4.54 16.35
CA ALA A 171 11.13 -3.71 17.55
C ALA A 171 9.74 -3.08 17.75
N THR A 172 9.14 -2.56 16.69
CA THR A 172 7.77 -2.01 16.69
C THR A 172 6.75 -3.08 17.02
N ALA A 173 6.85 -4.25 16.40
CA ALA A 173 5.95 -5.37 16.68
C ALA A 173 5.99 -5.78 18.15
N ARG A 174 7.18 -5.89 18.77
CA ARG A 174 7.30 -6.20 20.20
C ARG A 174 6.72 -5.10 21.09
N TYR A 175 6.93 -3.83 20.71
CA TYR A 175 6.35 -2.69 21.44
C TYR A 175 4.82 -2.73 21.42
N VAL A 176 4.23 -2.96 20.25
CA VAL A 176 2.77 -3.06 20.07
C VAL A 176 2.22 -4.28 20.81
N ALA A 177 2.85 -5.44 20.67
CA ALA A 177 2.46 -6.66 21.40
C ALA A 177 2.42 -6.43 22.91
N LYS A 178 3.45 -5.78 23.47
CA LYS A 178 3.48 -5.41 24.90
C LYS A 178 2.32 -4.49 25.29
N LYS A 179 1.99 -3.50 24.46
CA LYS A 179 0.86 -2.58 24.70
C LYS A 179 -0.49 -3.30 24.66
N MET A 180 -0.62 -4.26 23.76
CA MET A 180 -1.79 -5.12 23.64
C MET A 180 -1.86 -6.22 24.72
N LYS A 181 -0.83 -6.32 25.59
CA LYS A 181 -0.66 -7.44 26.54
C LYS A 181 -0.66 -8.81 25.86
N LEU A 182 -0.23 -8.85 24.59
CA LEU A 182 0.09 -10.07 23.89
C LEU A 182 1.44 -10.58 24.41
N GLY A 183 1.60 -11.91 24.41
CA GLY A 183 2.85 -12.56 24.78
C GLY A 183 4.03 -12.14 23.89
N LYS A 184 5.18 -12.79 24.10
CA LYS A 184 6.39 -12.52 23.31
C LYS A 184 6.14 -12.81 21.83
N VAL A 185 6.28 -11.78 20.98
CA VAL A 185 6.25 -11.90 19.52
C VAL A 185 7.68 -12.03 18.99
N THR A 186 7.91 -13.06 18.18
CA THR A 186 9.17 -13.35 17.50
C THR A 186 9.23 -12.70 16.12
N LYS A 187 10.41 -12.76 15.46
CA LYS A 187 10.55 -12.30 14.07
C LYS A 187 9.76 -13.19 13.09
N GLY A 188 9.65 -14.49 13.39
CA GLY A 188 8.97 -15.47 12.54
C GLY A 188 7.46 -15.26 12.52
N ASP A 189 6.89 -14.89 13.67
CA ASP A 189 5.45 -14.60 13.81
C ASP A 189 4.99 -13.44 12.91
N LEU A 190 5.90 -12.58 12.47
CA LEU A 190 5.58 -11.48 11.54
C LEU A 190 5.33 -11.94 10.11
N PHE A 191 5.68 -13.18 9.77
CA PHE A 191 5.35 -13.79 8.49
C PHE A 191 3.97 -14.46 8.50
N ASP A 192 3.35 -14.64 9.67
CA ASP A 192 1.95 -15.02 9.76
C ASP A 192 1.06 -13.81 9.41
N PRO A 193 0.26 -13.89 8.33
CA PRO A 193 -0.59 -12.80 7.88
C PRO A 193 -1.49 -12.23 8.98
N LEU A 194 -2.10 -13.10 9.78
CA LEU A 194 -3.11 -12.69 10.76
C LEU A 194 -2.48 -11.94 11.93
N THR A 195 -1.33 -12.39 12.40
CA THR A 195 -0.52 -11.71 13.42
C THR A 195 -0.01 -10.38 12.89
N ASN A 196 0.54 -10.35 11.68
CA ASN A 196 1.07 -9.13 11.07
C ASN A 196 -0.01 -8.04 10.91
N ILE A 197 -1.18 -8.40 10.35
CA ILE A 197 -2.32 -7.49 10.21
C ILE A 197 -2.82 -7.00 11.57
N THR A 198 -2.89 -7.88 12.57
CA THR A 198 -3.36 -7.52 13.92
C THR A 198 -2.43 -6.49 14.57
N LEU A 199 -1.12 -6.72 14.52
CA LEU A 199 -0.14 -5.80 15.08
C LEU A 199 -0.06 -4.50 14.25
N GLY A 200 -0.14 -4.60 12.92
CA GLY A 200 0.01 -3.45 12.03
C GLY A 200 -1.16 -2.48 12.09
N THR A 201 -2.39 -3.00 12.14
CA THR A 201 -3.59 -2.17 12.36
C THR A 201 -3.57 -1.48 13.72
N HIS A 202 -3.17 -2.18 14.78
CA HIS A 202 -3.02 -1.56 16.09
C HIS A 202 -1.93 -0.47 16.09
N TYR A 203 -0.81 -0.71 15.42
CA TYR A 203 0.24 0.30 15.30
C TYR A 203 -0.21 1.52 14.50
N LEU A 204 -0.90 1.31 13.38
CA LEU A 204 -1.47 2.37 12.55
C LEU A 204 -2.46 3.22 13.37
N ARG A 205 -3.28 2.57 14.22
CA ARG A 205 -4.18 3.28 15.13
C ARG A 205 -3.42 4.13 16.15
N MET A 206 -2.39 3.59 16.79
CA MET A 206 -1.58 4.35 17.74
C MET A 206 -0.94 5.59 17.08
N ILE A 207 -0.47 5.47 15.84
CA ILE A 207 0.05 6.62 15.09
C ILE A 207 -1.06 7.63 14.82
N SER A 208 -2.20 7.15 14.33
CA SER A 208 -3.35 7.99 13.99
C SER A 208 -3.84 8.79 15.20
N GLU A 209 -3.98 8.15 16.36
CA GLU A 209 -4.38 8.82 17.61
C GLU A 209 -3.41 9.93 18.02
N GLY A 210 -2.10 9.67 17.95
CA GLY A 210 -1.07 10.67 18.29
C GLY A 210 -0.92 11.81 17.28
N LEU A 211 -1.71 11.79 16.20
CA LEU A 211 -1.72 12.78 15.12
C LEU A 211 -3.16 13.25 14.82
N ASP A 212 -3.97 13.42 15.86
CA ASP A 212 -5.36 13.94 15.80
C ASP A 212 -6.30 13.15 14.88
N ASN A 213 -6.05 11.86 14.72
CA ASN A 213 -6.73 10.98 13.76
C ASN A 213 -6.63 11.48 12.30
N ASN A 214 -5.63 12.31 11.98
CA ASN A 214 -5.41 12.78 10.62
C ASN A 214 -4.80 11.65 9.77
N GLN A 215 -5.58 11.13 8.83
CA GLN A 215 -5.19 9.99 7.98
C GLN A 215 -3.95 10.28 7.12
N VAL A 216 -3.79 11.51 6.64
CA VAL A 216 -2.63 11.94 5.82
C VAL A 216 -1.35 11.91 6.66
N LEU A 217 -1.39 12.56 7.84
CA LEU A 217 -0.26 12.57 8.76
C LEU A 217 0.10 11.16 9.22
N ALA A 218 -0.90 10.35 9.56
CA ALA A 218 -0.69 8.98 10.01
C ALA A 218 -0.06 8.10 8.93
N THR A 219 -0.46 8.28 7.66
CA THR A 219 0.13 7.57 6.52
C THR A 219 1.59 7.95 6.34
N ALA A 220 1.92 9.24 6.32
CA ALA A 220 3.30 9.71 6.24
C ALA A 220 4.13 9.20 7.43
N ALA A 221 3.55 9.17 8.64
CA ALA A 221 4.20 8.77 9.87
C ALA A 221 4.40 7.26 9.98
N TYR A 222 3.57 6.46 9.32
CA TYR A 222 3.78 5.01 9.25
C TYR A 222 5.09 4.69 8.53
N ASN A 223 5.38 5.38 7.43
CA ASN A 223 6.61 5.23 6.64
C ASN A 223 7.82 5.95 7.27
N ALA A 224 7.69 7.23 7.62
CA ALA A 224 8.82 8.06 8.08
C ALA A 224 9.01 8.09 9.60
N GLY A 225 8.06 7.57 10.37
CA GLY A 225 7.99 7.69 11.82
C GLY A 225 7.27 8.97 12.30
N PRO A 226 6.48 8.89 13.39
CA PRO A 226 5.64 9.99 13.86
C PRO A 226 6.44 11.21 14.37
N ASN A 227 7.58 10.99 15.00
CA ASN A 227 8.43 12.09 15.48
C ASN A 227 8.91 12.97 14.33
N ARG A 228 9.24 12.35 13.20
CA ARG A 228 9.71 13.07 12.03
C ARG A 228 8.57 13.86 11.37
N VAL A 229 7.39 13.25 11.21
CA VAL A 229 6.21 13.95 10.68
C VAL A 229 5.82 15.16 11.51
N LYS A 230 5.97 15.10 12.85
CA LYS A 230 5.74 16.26 13.72
C LYS A 230 6.65 17.44 13.41
N THR A 231 7.89 17.20 12.99
CA THR A 231 8.82 18.26 12.56
C THR A 231 8.45 18.86 11.20
N TRP A 232 7.54 18.22 10.46
CA TRP A 232 7.06 18.68 9.16
C TRP A 232 5.71 19.38 9.24
N LEU A 233 5.11 19.49 10.43
CA LEU A 233 3.83 20.18 10.57
C LEU A 233 4.00 21.66 10.24
N PRO A 234 3.04 22.25 9.53
CA PRO A 234 3.11 23.65 9.10
C PRO A 234 2.89 24.60 10.28
N GLU A 235 3.31 25.86 10.14
CA GLU A 235 3.06 26.90 11.17
C GLU A 235 1.59 27.34 11.22
N GLN A 236 0.88 27.24 10.09
CA GLN A 236 -0.54 27.54 9.93
C GLN A 236 -1.27 26.34 9.31
N THR A 237 -2.58 26.25 9.48
CA THR A 237 -3.35 25.17 8.84
C THR A 237 -3.19 25.23 7.32
N THR A 238 -2.78 24.10 6.73
CA THR A 238 -2.46 23.99 5.30
C THR A 238 -3.35 22.93 4.66
N ALA A 239 -3.71 23.16 3.40
CA ALA A 239 -4.40 22.17 2.59
C ALA A 239 -3.55 20.88 2.50
N PRO A 240 -4.17 19.70 2.64
CA PRO A 240 -3.44 18.45 2.79
C PRO A 240 -2.61 18.08 1.55
N ASP A 241 -3.13 18.38 0.37
CA ASP A 241 -2.47 18.17 -0.91
C ASP A 241 -1.21 19.02 -1.04
N LEU A 242 -1.28 20.31 -0.68
CA LEU A 242 -0.10 21.18 -0.60
C LEU A 242 0.91 20.66 0.42
N TRP A 243 0.45 20.27 1.61
CA TRP A 243 1.35 19.75 2.64
C TRP A 243 2.07 18.47 2.17
N ILE A 244 1.35 17.53 1.54
CA ILE A 244 1.93 16.30 0.99
C ILE A 244 3.06 16.64 0.01
N GLU A 245 2.86 17.59 -0.90
CA GLU A 245 3.89 18.00 -1.86
C GLU A 245 5.14 18.63 -1.22
N THR A 246 5.03 19.11 0.01
CA THR A 246 6.16 19.67 0.77
C THR A 246 6.89 18.68 1.66
N ILE A 247 6.41 17.42 1.79
CA ILE A 247 7.08 16.38 2.58
C ILE A 247 8.55 16.24 2.12
N PRO A 248 9.56 16.46 3.00
CA PRO A 248 10.96 16.52 2.58
C PRO A 248 11.50 15.22 1.99
N PHE A 249 10.99 14.08 2.45
CA PHE A 249 11.41 12.77 1.97
C PHE A 249 10.60 12.37 0.74
N THR A 250 11.24 12.33 -0.44
CA THR A 250 10.60 11.95 -1.70
C THR A 250 9.92 10.58 -1.64
N GLU A 251 10.53 9.62 -0.93
CA GLU A 251 9.95 8.30 -0.69
C GLU A 251 8.64 8.42 0.10
N THR A 252 8.64 9.13 1.22
CA THR A 252 7.46 9.31 2.08
C THR A 252 6.36 10.11 1.37
N ARG A 253 6.72 11.11 0.57
CA ARG A 253 5.78 11.85 -0.28
C ARG A 253 5.07 10.92 -1.25
N SER A 254 5.85 10.16 -2.02
CA SER A 254 5.33 9.21 -3.01
C SER A 254 4.51 8.10 -2.35
N TYR A 255 4.95 7.61 -1.20
CA TYR A 255 4.24 6.63 -0.39
C TYR A 255 2.86 7.16 0.04
N THR A 256 2.83 8.39 0.57
CA THR A 256 1.59 9.00 1.06
C THR A 256 0.59 9.18 -0.08
N GLN A 257 1.01 9.76 -1.21
CA GLN A 257 0.18 9.91 -2.40
C GLN A 257 -0.40 8.56 -2.88
N ARG A 258 0.44 7.51 -2.93
CA ARG A 258 0.01 6.16 -3.37
C ARG A 258 -1.00 5.54 -2.41
N VAL A 259 -0.75 5.57 -1.10
CA VAL A 259 -1.67 5.00 -0.12
C VAL A 259 -3.02 5.72 -0.15
N MET A 260 -3.03 7.04 -0.25
CA MET A 260 -4.28 7.80 -0.33
C MET A 260 -5.07 7.47 -1.60
N ALA A 261 -4.38 7.37 -2.76
CA ALA A 261 -5.01 6.96 -4.02
C ALA A 261 -5.51 5.51 -3.98
N TYR A 262 -4.73 4.59 -3.39
CA TYR A 262 -5.12 3.18 -3.28
C TYR A 262 -6.35 3.01 -2.38
N ALA A 263 -6.51 3.82 -1.34
CA ALA A 263 -7.68 3.75 -0.46
C ALA A 263 -8.99 4.01 -1.23
N VAL A 264 -8.98 5.00 -2.14
CA VAL A 264 -10.10 5.29 -3.06
C VAL A 264 -10.42 4.08 -3.95
N ILE A 265 -9.38 3.45 -4.52
CA ILE A 265 -9.57 2.26 -5.36
C ILE A 265 -10.13 1.08 -4.53
N TYR A 266 -9.70 0.94 -3.28
CA TYR A 266 -10.22 -0.10 -2.40
C TYR A 266 -11.67 0.13 -1.97
N ASP A 267 -12.14 1.37 -1.85
CA ASP A 267 -13.57 1.62 -1.65
C ASP A 267 -14.39 0.98 -2.78
N SER A 268 -14.03 1.26 -4.03
CA SER A 268 -14.68 0.66 -5.20
C SER A 268 -14.53 -0.86 -5.26
N ARG A 269 -13.32 -1.39 -5.05
CA ARG A 269 -13.09 -2.86 -5.05
C ARG A 269 -13.95 -3.59 -4.04
N ARG A 270 -14.29 -2.93 -2.94
CA ARG A 270 -15.11 -3.47 -1.86
C ARG A 270 -16.60 -3.23 -2.04
N GLY A 271 -17.03 -2.69 -3.18
CA GLY A 271 -18.43 -2.37 -3.46
C GLY A 271 -18.96 -1.18 -2.65
N LYS A 272 -18.09 -0.35 -2.07
CA LYS A 272 -18.47 0.92 -1.44
C LYS A 272 -18.47 2.02 -2.49
N GLN A 273 -19.26 3.06 -2.25
CA GLN A 273 -19.09 4.32 -2.96
C GLN A 273 -17.73 4.94 -2.55
N PRO A 274 -16.82 5.24 -3.51
CA PRO A 274 -15.54 5.85 -3.18
C PRO A 274 -15.72 7.20 -2.49
N LEU A 275 -15.09 7.36 -1.33
CA LEU A 275 -15.01 8.66 -0.68
C LEU A 275 -14.15 9.58 -1.55
N ARG A 276 -14.54 10.85 -1.68
CA ARG A 276 -13.71 11.84 -2.37
C ARG A 276 -12.34 11.92 -1.68
N LEU A 277 -11.28 12.05 -2.46
CA LEU A 277 -9.91 12.09 -1.99
C LEU A 277 -9.71 13.34 -1.13
N SER A 278 -10.29 14.47 -1.54
CA SER A 278 -10.35 15.69 -0.73
C SER A 278 -11.05 15.49 0.62
N GLU A 279 -12.17 14.76 0.67
CA GLU A 279 -12.90 14.46 1.92
C GLU A 279 -12.12 13.49 2.82
N ARG A 280 -11.36 12.58 2.21
CA ARG A 280 -10.48 11.63 2.91
C ARG A 280 -9.27 12.31 3.55
N MET A 281 -8.89 13.48 3.04
CA MET A 281 -7.70 14.21 3.46
C MET A 281 -8.10 15.43 4.29
N PRO A 282 -8.13 15.33 5.63
CA PRO A 282 -8.40 16.50 6.46
C PRO A 282 -7.22 17.49 6.39
N PRO A 283 -7.48 18.81 6.50
CA PRO A 283 -6.44 19.82 6.56
C PRO A 283 -5.37 19.51 7.62
N VAL A 284 -4.13 19.84 7.30
CA VAL A 284 -2.99 19.61 8.19
C VAL A 284 -2.85 20.82 9.12
N LYS A 285 -3.00 20.57 10.42
CA LYS A 285 -2.91 21.60 11.46
C LYS A 285 -1.48 21.76 11.96
N PRO A 286 -1.15 22.92 12.57
CA PRO A 286 0.10 23.09 13.29
C PRO A 286 0.25 22.12 14.45
N LEU A 287 1.49 21.95 14.92
CA LEU A 287 1.79 21.09 16.06
C LEU A 287 1.08 21.60 17.32
N ALA A 288 0.15 20.81 17.84
CA ALA A 288 -0.50 21.05 19.13
C ALA A 288 0.32 20.42 20.29
N GLN A 289 0.20 20.99 21.48
CA GLN A 289 0.98 20.56 22.66
C GLN A 289 0.70 19.11 23.10
N ASP A 290 -0.54 18.66 22.93
CA ASP A 290 -1.00 17.30 23.24
C ASP A 290 -0.48 16.25 22.26
N MET A 291 -0.31 16.60 20.99
CA MET A 291 0.33 15.73 20.00
C MET A 291 1.73 15.34 20.49
N VAL A 292 2.53 16.28 21.02
CA VAL A 292 3.91 16.03 21.49
C VAL A 292 4.00 14.86 22.48
N ALA A 293 3.01 14.71 23.37
CA ALA A 293 3.02 13.71 24.44
C ALA A 293 2.69 12.26 24.00
N GLN A 294 2.08 12.07 22.81
CA GLN A 294 1.46 10.79 22.43
C GLN A 294 2.17 10.01 21.31
N SER A 295 3.45 10.28 21.02
CA SER A 295 4.17 9.60 19.93
C SER A 295 4.38 8.09 20.19
N PRO A 296 3.86 7.19 19.34
CA PRO A 296 4.32 5.80 19.33
C PRO A 296 5.76 5.72 18.83
N ARG A 297 6.46 4.62 19.17
CA ARG A 297 7.82 4.40 18.69
C ARG A 297 7.86 4.35 17.15
N PRO A 298 8.85 4.96 16.49
CA PRO A 298 8.97 4.91 15.03
C PRO A 298 9.22 3.50 14.51
N GLN A 299 8.86 3.24 13.24
CA GLN A 299 9.25 2.03 12.51
C GLN A 299 10.71 2.03 12.05
N THR A 300 11.60 2.78 12.70
CA THR A 300 12.99 2.89 12.25
C THR A 300 13.81 1.69 12.71
N THR A 301 14.91 1.44 11.99
CA THR A 301 15.98 0.53 12.42
C THR A 301 16.52 0.94 13.80
N PRO A 302 17.06 -0.01 14.59
CA PRO A 302 18.02 0.39 15.62
C PRO A 302 19.12 1.18 14.91
N GLU A 303 19.47 2.35 15.45
CA GLU A 303 20.69 3.04 15.02
C GLU A 303 21.82 2.01 15.04
N SER A 304 22.54 1.90 13.93
CA SER A 304 23.83 1.23 13.91
C SER A 304 24.66 1.89 15.01
N GLY A 305 24.82 1.20 16.14
CA GLY A 305 25.76 1.61 17.15
C GLY A 305 27.10 1.79 16.44
N GLU A 306 27.66 2.99 16.60
CA GLU A 306 29.07 3.25 16.33
C GLU A 306 29.87 2.17 17.05
N GLY A 307 30.35 1.21 16.28
CA GLY A 307 31.41 0.31 16.67
C GLY A 307 32.70 0.96 16.23
N THR A 308 33.41 1.55 17.19
CA THR A 308 34.87 1.68 17.21
C THR A 308 35.55 0.38 16.81
#